data_AF-A0A2L0F4Y5-F1
#
_entry.id   AF-A0A2L0F4Y5-F1
#
_cell.length_a   1.000
_cell.length_b   1.000
_cell.length_c   1.000
_cell.angle_alpha   90.00
_cell.angle_beta   90.00
_cell.angle_gamma   90.00
#
_symmetry.space_group_name_H-M   'P 1'
#
loop_
_entity.id
_entity.type
_entity.pdbx_description
1 polymer ?
#
loop_
_entity_poly.entity_id
_entity_poly.type
_entity_poly.pdbx_seq_one_letter_code
_entity_poly.pdbx_strand_id
1 'polypeptide(L)'
;MGEAGWPRGGPFWPHRSHENGLSVDIFVPLRDGAGRPADVPTYPWNQLGYGVELDAAGRRGDRTLDFDDLARLLSALEEKARSKRLRIHRILLAPEYVPLLLASPAGRKLGALSRAILRVPVWWRHDEHVHIDFAVSAG
;
A
#
# COMPACT_ATOMS: atom_id res chain seq x y z
N MET A 1 -4.82 -4.25 -7.32
CA MET A 1 -5.34 -2.94 -6.85
C MET A 1 -6.61 -3.20 -6.07
N GLY A 2 -6.84 -2.41 -5.03
CA GLY A 2 -8.08 -2.41 -4.26
C GLY A 2 -8.93 -1.18 -4.60
N GLU A 3 -9.49 -0.56 -3.57
CA GLU A 3 -10.40 0.56 -3.65
C GLU A 3 -9.72 1.88 -4.05
N ALA A 4 -10.49 2.77 -4.71
CA ALA A 4 -10.03 4.10 -5.13
C ALA A 4 -11.07 5.19 -4.84
N GLY A 5 -12.35 4.92 -5.13
CA GLY A 5 -13.46 5.80 -4.81
C GLY A 5 -14.63 5.66 -5.80
N TRP A 6 -15.72 6.37 -5.54
CA TRP A 6 -16.87 6.41 -6.43
C TRP A 6 -16.57 7.17 -7.73
N PRO A 7 -17.25 6.85 -8.85
CA PRO A 7 -17.08 7.59 -10.11
C PRO A 7 -17.30 9.11 -10.01
N ARG A 8 -18.07 9.57 -9.02
CA ARG A 8 -18.36 10.99 -8.77
C ARG A 8 -17.78 11.50 -7.44
N GLY A 9 -16.97 10.70 -6.75
CA GLY A 9 -16.51 11.00 -5.40
C GLY A 9 -17.64 10.96 -4.34
N GLY A 10 -17.36 11.54 -3.18
CA GLY A 10 -18.26 11.59 -2.02
C GLY A 10 -17.93 10.57 -0.93
N PRO A 11 -18.66 10.58 0.21
CA PRO A 11 -18.38 9.74 1.36
C PRO A 11 -18.27 8.25 1.00
N PHE A 12 -17.23 7.59 1.52
CA PHE A 12 -16.90 6.21 1.19
C PHE A 12 -16.81 5.35 2.45
N TRP A 13 -17.95 5.06 3.08
CA TRP A 13 -17.97 4.25 4.32
C TRP A 13 -17.40 2.84 4.08
N PRO A 14 -16.55 2.30 5.00
CA PRO A 14 -16.16 2.84 6.31
C PRO A 14 -14.94 3.78 6.30
N HIS A 15 -14.37 4.05 5.13
CA HIS A 15 -13.19 4.91 4.96
C HIS A 15 -13.55 6.38 5.18
N ARG A 16 -12.57 7.14 5.70
CA ARG A 16 -12.62 8.61 5.80
C ARG A 16 -11.86 9.31 4.66
N SER A 17 -11.33 8.53 3.72
CA SER A 17 -10.62 8.96 2.50
C SER A 17 -11.37 8.44 1.27
N HIS A 18 -10.75 8.42 0.08
CA HIS A 18 -11.38 8.00 -1.20
C HIS A 18 -12.52 8.88 -1.72
N GLU A 19 -12.77 10.04 -1.10
CA GLU A 19 -13.92 10.88 -1.45
C GLU A 19 -13.69 11.77 -2.68
N ASN A 20 -12.44 12.06 -3.03
CA ASN A 20 -12.07 13.06 -4.03
C ASN A 20 -11.20 12.51 -5.17
N GLY A 21 -11.08 11.18 -5.27
CA GLY A 21 -10.26 10.52 -6.30
C GLY A 21 -8.76 10.63 -6.09
N LEU A 22 -8.29 11.02 -4.90
CA LEU A 22 -6.87 11.16 -4.56
C LEU A 22 -6.37 10.09 -3.58
N SER A 23 -7.11 9.01 -3.37
CA SER A 23 -6.69 7.89 -2.51
C SER A 23 -6.80 6.57 -3.26
N VAL A 24 -5.89 5.64 -2.99
CA VAL A 24 -5.94 4.29 -3.57
C VAL A 24 -5.37 3.27 -2.59
N ASP A 25 -6.03 2.12 -2.52
CA ASP A 25 -5.51 0.91 -1.90
C ASP A 25 -4.84 0.03 -2.94
N ILE A 26 -3.65 -0.45 -2.62
CA ILE A 26 -2.94 -1.41 -3.47
C ILE A 26 -2.54 -2.60 -2.60
N PHE A 27 -3.07 -3.78 -2.94
CA PHE A 27 -2.65 -5.04 -2.32
C PHE A 27 -1.13 -5.21 -2.39
N VAL A 28 -0.53 -5.64 -1.27
CA VAL A 28 0.91 -5.79 -1.16
C VAL A 28 1.41 -6.91 -2.09
N PRO A 29 2.58 -6.75 -2.74
CA PRO A 29 3.14 -7.81 -3.57
C PRO A 29 3.54 -9.00 -2.70
N LEU A 30 3.15 -10.20 -3.10
CA LEU A 30 3.50 -11.44 -2.40
C LEU A 30 4.44 -12.29 -3.25
N ARG A 31 5.21 -13.14 -2.57
CA ARG A 31 5.93 -14.28 -3.15
C ARG A 31 5.44 -15.59 -2.58
N ASP A 32 5.46 -16.66 -3.38
CA ASP A 32 5.22 -18.03 -2.93
C ASP A 32 6.45 -18.67 -2.28
N GLY A 33 6.31 -19.92 -1.81
CA GLY A 33 7.39 -20.66 -1.16
C GLY A 33 8.59 -20.97 -2.08
N ALA A 34 8.43 -20.81 -3.40
CA ALA A 34 9.50 -20.89 -4.38
C ALA A 34 10.09 -19.51 -4.75
N GLY A 35 9.64 -18.44 -4.09
CA GLY A 35 10.08 -17.07 -4.32
C GLY A 35 9.51 -16.44 -5.59
N ARG A 36 8.48 -17.02 -6.22
CA ARG A 36 7.84 -16.49 -7.43
C ARG A 36 6.75 -15.48 -7.05
N PRO A 37 6.45 -14.47 -7.91
CA PRO A 37 5.33 -13.57 -7.67
C PRO A 37 4.04 -14.35 -7.43
N ALA A 38 3.28 -13.92 -6.43
CA ALA A 38 2.01 -14.51 -6.06
C ALA A 38 0.96 -13.43 -5.87
N ASP A 39 -0.27 -13.74 -6.23
CA ASP A 39 -1.39 -12.84 -6.04
C ASP A 39 -1.95 -12.93 -4.61
N VAL A 40 -2.50 -11.82 -4.12
CA VAL A 40 -3.40 -11.84 -2.98
C VAL A 40 -4.68 -12.57 -3.42
N PRO A 41 -5.12 -13.63 -2.74
CA PRO A 41 -6.34 -14.33 -3.11
C PRO A 41 -7.54 -13.40 -2.94
N THR A 42 -8.38 -13.26 -3.96
CA THR A 42 -9.54 -12.34 -3.98
C THR A 42 -10.85 -13.09 -4.13
N TYR A 43 -11.28 -13.75 -3.05
CA TYR A 43 -12.53 -14.51 -3.00
C TYR A 43 -13.63 -13.73 -2.26
N PRO A 44 -14.93 -14.02 -2.52
CA PRO A 44 -16.01 -13.38 -1.77
C PRO A 44 -15.90 -13.57 -0.25
N TRP A 45 -15.48 -14.75 0.21
CA TRP A 45 -15.37 -15.07 1.64
C TRP A 45 -14.17 -14.45 2.35
N ASN A 46 -13.22 -13.86 1.61
CA ASN A 46 -12.14 -13.08 2.19
C ASN A 46 -12.24 -11.60 1.79
N GLN A 47 -13.47 -11.12 1.56
CA GLN A 47 -13.74 -9.71 1.26
C GLN A 47 -12.92 -9.22 0.05
N LEU A 48 -12.80 -10.05 -0.99
CA LEU A 48 -12.05 -9.75 -2.20
C LEU A 48 -10.57 -9.41 -1.92
N GLY A 49 -9.99 -10.03 -0.89
CA GLY A 49 -8.59 -9.84 -0.49
C GLY A 49 -8.42 -9.08 0.82
N TYR A 50 -9.36 -8.21 1.20
CA TYR A 50 -9.29 -7.39 2.42
C TYR A 50 -9.41 -8.19 3.73
N GLY A 51 -9.86 -9.44 3.65
CA GLY A 51 -9.88 -10.38 4.78
C GLY A 51 -8.64 -11.28 4.88
N VAL A 52 -7.58 -11.01 4.11
CA VAL A 52 -6.32 -11.76 4.19
C VAL A 52 -5.50 -11.20 5.34
N GLU A 53 -5.10 -12.05 6.29
CA GLU A 53 -4.25 -11.65 7.41
C GLU A 53 -2.83 -12.19 7.22
N LEU A 54 -1.84 -11.30 7.25
CA LEU A 54 -0.42 -11.62 7.32
C LEU A 54 0.07 -11.44 8.77
N ASP A 55 1.06 -12.23 9.16
CA ASP A 55 1.71 -12.07 10.46
C ASP A 55 2.59 -10.79 10.52
N ALA A 56 3.13 -10.46 11.68
CA ALA A 56 3.94 -9.25 11.85
C ALA A 56 5.23 -9.20 11.00
N ALA A 57 5.60 -10.31 10.36
CA ALA A 57 6.71 -10.40 9.43
C ALA A 57 6.27 -10.49 7.95
N GLY A 58 4.98 -10.27 7.68
CA GLY A 58 4.41 -10.28 6.33
C GLY A 58 4.19 -11.69 5.78
N ARG A 59 3.99 -12.71 6.63
CA ARG A 59 3.83 -14.11 6.17
C ARG A 59 2.42 -14.64 6.38
N ARG A 60 2.01 -15.54 5.49
CA ARG A 60 0.80 -16.35 5.61
C ARG A 60 0.97 -17.67 4.88
N GLY A 61 1.08 -18.76 5.62
CA GLY A 61 1.36 -20.08 5.03
C GLY A 61 2.68 -20.05 4.25
N ASP A 62 2.63 -20.39 2.96
CA ASP A 62 3.77 -20.36 2.04
C ASP A 62 3.92 -19.02 1.30
N ARG A 63 3.15 -17.98 1.66
CA ARG A 63 3.23 -16.64 1.06
C ARG A 63 3.98 -15.69 1.96
N THR A 64 4.80 -14.82 1.37
CA THR A 64 5.54 -13.75 2.07
C THR A 64 5.44 -12.44 1.31
N LEU A 65 5.26 -11.33 2.00
CA LEU A 65 5.27 -9.97 1.45
C LEU A 65 6.65 -9.63 0.89
N ASP A 66 6.69 -9.18 -0.37
CA ASP A 66 7.90 -8.66 -0.99
C ASP A 66 8.09 -7.18 -0.68
N PHE A 67 8.79 -6.91 0.43
CA PHE A 67 9.13 -5.55 0.86
C PHE A 67 10.02 -4.78 -0.13
N ASP A 68 10.80 -5.48 -0.96
CA ASP A 68 11.66 -4.86 -1.96
C ASP A 68 10.83 -4.40 -3.16
N ASP A 69 9.89 -5.23 -3.61
CA ASP A 69 8.98 -4.89 -4.70
C ASP A 69 7.95 -3.83 -4.30
N LEU A 70 7.45 -3.87 -3.05
CA LEU A 70 6.59 -2.82 -2.52
C LEU A 70 7.30 -1.45 -2.54
N ALA A 71 8.58 -1.40 -2.16
CA ALA A 71 9.36 -0.16 -2.24
C ALA A 71 9.57 0.32 -3.69
N ARG A 72 9.82 -0.60 -4.64
CA ARG A 72 9.91 -0.26 -6.08
C ARG A 72 8.59 0.31 -6.60
N LEU A 73 7.47 -0.30 -6.23
CA LEU A 73 6.13 0.17 -6.58
C LEU A 73 5.91 1.60 -6.10
N LEU A 74 6.23 1.90 -4.82
CA LEU A 74 6.08 3.24 -4.26
C LEU A 74 6.94 4.28 -5.00
N SER A 75 8.20 3.95 -5.31
CA SER A 75 9.07 4.82 -6.10
C SER A 75 8.51 5.10 -7.50
N ALA A 76 8.08 4.06 -8.22
CA ALA A 76 7.52 4.20 -9.56
C ALA A 76 6.22 5.00 -9.56
N LEU A 77 5.40 4.83 -8.52
CA LEU A 77 4.15 5.56 -8.36
C LEU A 77 4.38 7.05 -8.10
N GLU A 78 5.33 7.40 -7.24
CA GLU A 78 5.72 8.80 -7.00
C GLU A 78 6.27 9.46 -8.28
N GLU A 79 7.14 8.77 -9.02
CA GLU A 79 7.65 9.26 -10.30
C GLU A 79 6.51 9.54 -11.28
N LYS A 80 5.57 8.58 -11.41
CA LYS A 80 4.43 8.74 -12.31
C LYS A 80 3.49 9.85 -11.84
N ALA A 81 3.22 9.96 -10.55
CA ALA A 81 2.39 11.00 -9.95
C ALA A 81 2.95 12.39 -10.27
N ARG A 82 4.26 12.60 -10.12
CA ARG A 82 4.93 13.87 -10.46
C ARG A 82 4.72 14.27 -11.92
N SER A 83 4.79 13.31 -12.85
CA SER A 83 4.49 13.57 -14.28
C SER A 83 3.05 14.05 -14.51
N LYS A 84 2.17 13.87 -13.54
CA LYS A 84 0.76 14.27 -13.56
C LYS A 84 0.46 15.45 -12.62
N ARG A 85 1.48 16.17 -12.13
CA ARG A 85 1.33 17.27 -11.14
C ARG A 85 0.69 16.80 -9.82
N LEU A 86 0.90 15.54 -9.48
CA LEU A 86 0.55 14.96 -8.20
C LEU A 86 1.83 14.61 -7.43
N ARG A 87 1.68 14.35 -6.14
CA ARG A 87 2.72 13.76 -5.28
C ARG A 87 2.06 12.84 -4.28
N ILE A 88 2.77 11.81 -3.85
CA ILE A 88 2.35 11.02 -2.69
C ILE A 88 2.45 11.92 -1.45
N HIS A 89 1.32 12.12 -0.79
CA HIS A 89 1.21 12.91 0.42
C HIS A 89 1.35 12.03 1.67
N ARG A 90 0.74 10.86 1.65
CA ARG A 90 0.68 9.93 2.79
C ARG A 90 0.68 8.49 2.31
N ILE A 91 1.36 7.64 3.04
CA ILE A 91 1.36 6.19 2.87
C ILE A 91 0.98 5.58 4.22
N LEU A 92 -0.08 4.77 4.26
CA LEU A 92 -0.43 3.97 5.42
C LEU A 92 -0.15 2.49 5.09
N LEU A 93 0.61 1.87 5.98
CA LEU A 93 1.02 0.48 5.95
C LEU A 93 1.00 0.00 7.40
N ALA A 94 0.84 -1.31 7.63
CA ALA A 94 1.00 -1.88 8.95
C ALA A 94 2.30 -1.37 9.63
N PRO A 95 2.25 -0.80 10.85
CA PRO A 95 3.42 -0.20 11.49
C PRO A 95 4.63 -1.13 11.61
N GLU A 96 4.39 -2.41 11.88
CA GLU A 96 5.37 -3.49 11.93
C GLU A 96 6.13 -3.70 10.61
N TYR A 97 5.53 -3.34 9.48
CA TYR A 97 6.12 -3.50 8.15
C TYR A 97 7.00 -2.33 7.74
N VAL A 98 6.82 -1.15 8.33
CA VAL A 98 7.65 0.02 8.03
C VAL A 98 9.15 -0.26 8.18
N PRO A 99 9.65 -0.83 9.30
CA PRO A 99 11.07 -1.16 9.40
C PRO A 99 11.52 -2.24 8.39
N LEU A 100 10.68 -3.23 8.10
CA LEU A 100 10.99 -4.29 7.13
C LEU A 100 11.10 -3.74 5.70
N LEU A 101 10.16 -2.88 5.33
CA LEU A 101 10.17 -2.14 4.07
C LEU A 101 11.40 -1.26 3.96
N LEU A 102 11.72 -0.44 4.97
CA LEU A 102 12.88 0.46 4.92
C LEU A 102 14.23 -0.29 4.96
N ALA A 103 14.25 -1.52 5.48
CA ALA A 103 15.43 -2.37 5.48
C ALA A 103 15.68 -3.06 4.13
N SER A 104 14.71 -3.13 3.22
CA SER A 104 14.88 -3.77 1.90
C SER A 104 15.85 -2.99 0.99
N PRO A 105 16.51 -3.64 0.01
CA PRO A 105 17.42 -2.96 -0.91
C PRO A 105 16.83 -1.73 -1.62
N ALA A 106 15.59 -1.81 -2.10
CA ALA A 106 14.85 -0.70 -2.70
C ALA A 106 14.30 0.26 -1.64
N GLY A 107 13.88 -0.26 -0.48
CA GLY A 107 13.42 0.56 0.65
C GLY A 107 14.44 1.58 1.11
N ARG A 108 15.72 1.19 1.19
CA ARG A 108 16.84 2.08 1.50
C ARG A 108 17.02 3.21 0.48
N LYS A 109 16.46 3.08 -0.72
CA LYS A 109 16.54 4.07 -1.81
C LYS A 109 15.33 5.02 -1.86
N LEU A 110 14.33 4.85 -1.00
CA LEU A 110 13.11 5.69 -1.00
C LEU A 110 13.39 7.17 -0.71
N GLY A 111 14.49 7.49 -0.03
CA GLY A 111 14.90 8.88 0.20
C GLY A 111 13.81 9.72 0.85
N ALA A 112 13.46 10.85 0.23
CA ALA A 112 12.43 11.76 0.75
C ALA A 112 11.02 11.16 0.80
N LEU A 113 10.70 10.19 -0.08
CA LEU A 113 9.38 9.54 -0.11
C LEU A 113 9.09 8.78 1.18
N SER A 114 10.12 8.24 1.84
CA SER A 114 9.97 7.54 3.12
C SER A 114 9.33 8.39 4.22
N ARG A 115 9.40 9.73 4.13
CA ARG A 115 8.77 10.66 5.08
C ARG A 115 7.24 10.70 4.96
N ALA A 116 6.68 10.24 3.84
CA ALA A 116 5.24 10.13 3.66
C ALA A 116 4.64 8.90 4.38
N ILE A 117 5.46 7.94 4.79
CA ILE A 117 5.02 6.73 5.49
C ILE A 117 4.68 7.08 6.94
N LEU A 118 3.41 6.92 7.29
CA LEU A 118 2.96 7.10 8.67
C LEU A 118 3.45 5.95 9.55
N ARG A 119 3.85 6.28 10.77
CA ARG A 119 4.32 5.33 11.80
C ARG A 119 3.37 5.25 12.98
N VAL A 120 2.14 5.74 12.80
CA VAL A 120 1.12 5.74 13.86
C VAL A 120 0.31 4.46 13.81
N PRO A 121 -0.17 3.95 14.96
CA PRO A 121 -1.11 2.85 14.98
C PRO A 121 -2.37 3.23 14.21
N VAL A 122 -2.74 2.41 13.24
CA VAL A 122 -4.02 2.48 12.54
C VAL A 122 -5.01 1.56 13.25
N TRP A 123 -6.25 2.02 13.42
CA TRP A 123 -7.31 1.31 14.14
C TRP A 123 -7.71 -0.02 13.46
N TRP A 124 -7.45 -0.13 12.16
CA TRP A 124 -7.59 -1.36 11.37
C TRP A 124 -6.22 -1.78 10.84
N ARG A 125 -5.92 -3.09 10.85
CA ARG A 125 -4.68 -3.59 10.24
C ARG A 125 -4.77 -3.39 8.73
N HIS A 126 -3.66 -2.95 8.14
CA HIS A 126 -3.46 -2.78 6.70
C HIS A 126 -2.27 -3.69 6.33
N ASP A 127 -2.40 -4.97 6.64
CA ASP A 127 -1.34 -5.95 6.45
C ASP A 127 -1.36 -6.56 5.04
N GLU A 128 -2.49 -6.49 4.37
CA GLU A 128 -2.73 -7.01 3.03
C GLU A 128 -2.69 -5.94 1.94
N HIS A 129 -2.77 -4.66 2.29
CA HIS A 129 -2.70 -3.55 1.34
C HIS A 129 -1.91 -2.36 1.89
N VAL A 130 -1.41 -1.52 0.98
CA VAL A 130 -0.91 -0.18 1.27
C VAL A 130 -1.95 0.84 0.83
N HIS A 131 -2.29 1.77 1.71
CA HIS A 131 -3.14 2.92 1.38
C HIS A 131 -2.28 4.13 1.02
N ILE A 132 -2.61 4.80 -0.07
CA ILE A 132 -1.82 5.91 -0.59
C ILE A 132 -2.74 7.10 -0.83
N ASP A 133 -2.47 8.21 -0.15
CA ASP A 133 -3.08 9.51 -0.47
C ASP A 133 -2.13 10.33 -1.34
N PHE A 134 -2.67 10.90 -2.40
CA PHE A 134 -2.03 11.89 -3.24
C PHE A 134 -2.46 13.30 -2.85
N ALA A 135 -1.59 14.26 -3.17
CA ALA A 135 -1.94 15.67 -3.19
C ALA A 135 -1.62 16.27 -4.55
N VAL A 136 -2.39 17.27 -4.94
CA VAL A 136 -2.03 18.13 -6.08
C VAL A 136 -0.77 18.91 -5.70
N SER A 137 0.24 18.85 -6.55
CA SER A 137 1.45 19.64 -6.39
C SER A 137 1.11 21.11 -6.64
N ALA A 138 1.56 22.02 -5.77
CA ALA A 138 1.52 23.44 -6.06
C ALA A 138 2.30 23.69 -7.36
N GLY A 139 1.71 24.49 -8.26
CA GLY A 139 2.33 24.86 -9.53
C GLY A 139 3.55 25.76 -9.36
#